data_AF-A0A920MKY1-F1
#
_entry.id   AF-A0A920MKY1-F1
#
_cell.length_a   1.000
_cell.length_b   1.000
_cell.length_c   1.000
_cell.angle_alpha   90.00
_cell.angle_beta   90.00
_cell.angle_gamma   90.00
#
_symmetry.space_group_name_H-M   'P 1'
#
loop_
_entity.id
_entity.type
_entity.pdbx_description
1 polymer ?
#
loop_
_entity_poly.entity_id
_entity_poly.type
_entity_poly.pdbx_seq_one_letter_code
_entity_poly.pdbx_strand_id
1 'polypeptide(L)'
;MRGHFSDSHALSASTGLDAVRSADLVILMGQYCMPSIGEFAFGPDAKWIRIDPDATDIGRNVPIDLGIVSSEKAALEALKMLYQSVLVPSGGMN
;
A
#
# COMPACT_ATOMS: atom_id res chain seq x y z
N MET A 1 -11.37 9.64 -0.51
CA MET A 1 -11.34 10.80 -1.43
C MET A 1 -10.62 10.36 -2.70
N ARG A 2 -11.17 10.60 -3.90
CA ARG A 2 -10.49 10.34 -5.19
C ARG A 2 -9.69 11.57 -5.63
N GLY A 3 -8.67 11.38 -6.47
CA GLY A 3 -7.94 12.48 -7.11
C GLY A 3 -6.45 12.61 -6.77
N HIS A 4 -5.91 11.77 -5.86
CA HIS A 4 -4.46 11.70 -5.65
C HIS A 4 -3.72 11.16 -6.89
N PHE A 5 -4.37 10.28 -7.65
CA PHE A 5 -3.95 9.83 -8.98
C PHE A 5 -5.11 10.02 -9.96
N SER A 6 -4.81 10.32 -11.22
CA SER A 6 -5.83 10.40 -12.26
C SER A 6 -6.46 9.02 -12.50
N ASP A 7 -7.78 8.96 -12.61
CA ASP A 7 -8.49 7.74 -13.00
C ASP A 7 -8.10 7.28 -14.42
N SER A 8 -7.65 8.19 -15.27
CA SER A 8 -7.14 7.89 -16.62
C SER A 8 -5.68 7.44 -16.65
N HIS A 9 -4.98 7.43 -15.52
CA HIS A 9 -3.60 6.99 -15.49
C HIS A 9 -3.51 5.49 -15.81
N ALA A 10 -2.53 5.07 -16.62
CA ALA A 10 -2.41 3.67 -17.05
C ALA A 10 -2.26 2.66 -15.89
N LEU A 11 -1.75 3.11 -14.73
CA LEU A 11 -1.63 2.32 -13.50
C LEU A 11 -2.85 2.42 -12.57
N SER A 12 -3.87 3.20 -12.93
CA SER A 12 -5.10 3.28 -12.14
C SER A 12 -5.89 1.98 -12.29
N ALA A 13 -6.14 1.30 -11.18
CA ALA A 13 -6.99 0.12 -11.12
C ALA A 13 -8.45 0.45 -10.73
N SER A 14 -8.87 1.72 -10.84
CA SER A 14 -10.16 2.16 -10.28
C SER A 14 -11.40 1.55 -10.94
N THR A 15 -11.23 0.92 -12.11
CA THR A 15 -12.23 0.09 -12.81
C THR A 15 -11.73 -1.35 -13.07
N GLY A 16 -10.53 -1.71 -12.59
CA GLY A 16 -9.85 -2.97 -12.89
C GLY A 16 -10.07 -4.03 -11.82
N LEU A 17 -11.26 -4.65 -11.80
CA LEU A 17 -11.60 -5.68 -10.81
C LEU A 17 -10.65 -6.88 -10.82
N ASP A 18 -10.13 -7.25 -12.00
CA ASP A 18 -9.17 -8.34 -12.14
C ASP A 18 -7.84 -8.04 -11.45
N ALA A 19 -7.40 -6.78 -11.46
CA ALA A 19 -6.17 -6.36 -10.76
C ALA A 19 -6.30 -6.48 -9.24
N VAL A 20 -7.50 -6.25 -8.69
CA VAL A 20 -7.78 -6.45 -7.27
C VAL A 20 -7.72 -7.94 -6.93
N ARG A 21 -8.30 -8.81 -7.76
CA ARG A 21 -8.35 -10.25 -7.50
C ARG A 21 -7.01 -10.96 -7.66
N SER A 22 -6.13 -10.45 -8.54
CA SER A 22 -4.83 -11.05 -8.82
C SER A 22 -3.71 -10.55 -7.90
N ALA A 23 -3.94 -9.48 -7.12
CA ALA A 23 -2.94 -8.96 -6.20
C ALA A 23 -2.60 -10.00 -5.11
N ASP A 24 -1.30 -10.28 -4.98
CA ASP A 24 -0.70 -11.12 -3.94
C ASP A 24 -0.14 -10.29 -2.78
N LEU A 25 0.00 -8.98 -2.96
CA LEU A 25 0.38 -8.01 -1.93
C LEU A 25 -0.48 -6.75 -2.06
N VAL A 26 -1.02 -6.30 -0.93
CA VAL A 26 -1.86 -5.11 -0.80
C VAL A 26 -1.24 -4.17 0.22
N ILE A 27 -1.04 -2.91 -0.16
CA ILE A 27 -0.58 -1.86 0.75
C ILE A 27 -1.72 -0.86 0.96
N LEU A 28 -2.28 -0.84 2.17
CA LEU A 28 -3.25 0.14 2.60
C LEU A 28 -2.49 1.40 3.08
N MET A 29 -2.69 2.50 2.36
CA MET A 29 -2.04 3.78 2.64
C MET A 29 -3.07 4.90 2.71
N GLY A 30 -3.16 5.56 3.86
CA GLY A 30 -4.12 6.64 4.08
C GLY A 30 -5.58 6.22 3.94
N GLN A 31 -5.84 4.91 4.06
CA GLN A 31 -7.19 4.35 4.08
C GLN A 31 -7.69 4.32 5.53
N TYR A 32 -8.15 5.49 5.98
CA TYR A 32 -8.74 5.68 7.31
C TYR A 32 -10.20 5.24 7.39
N CYS A 33 -10.85 5.07 6.23
CA CYS A 33 -12.19 4.50 6.20
C CYS A 33 -12.07 3.00 6.44
N MET A 34 -12.71 2.54 7.52
CA MET A 34 -12.68 1.14 7.90
C MET A 34 -13.41 0.30 6.86
N PRO A 35 -12.74 -0.62 6.17
CA PRO A 35 -13.43 -1.51 5.25
C PRO A 35 -14.31 -2.49 6.03
N SER A 36 -15.48 -2.79 5.49
CA SER A 36 -16.30 -3.90 6.00
C SER A 36 -15.61 -5.23 5.69
N ILE A 37 -15.86 -6.25 6.52
CA ILE A 37 -15.38 -7.61 6.24
C ILE A 37 -15.93 -8.04 4.88
N GLY A 38 -15.04 -8.41 3.95
CA GLY A 38 -15.40 -8.80 2.58
C GLY A 38 -15.63 -7.64 1.61
N GLU A 39 -15.39 -6.38 2.01
CA GLU A 39 -15.48 -5.21 1.10
C GLU A 39 -14.43 -5.30 -0.02
N PHE A 40 -13.24 -5.81 0.31
CA PHE A 40 -12.19 -6.02 -0.68
C PHE A 40 -12.17 -7.46 -1.17
N ALA A 41 -12.27 -7.64 -2.48
CA ALA A 41 -12.21 -8.92 -3.16
C ALA A 41 -10.78 -9.35 -3.52
N PHE A 42 -9.79 -9.07 -2.65
CA PHE A 42 -8.43 -9.57 -2.82
C PHE A 42 -8.41 -11.10 -2.67
N GLY A 43 -7.42 -11.75 -3.29
CA GLY A 43 -7.25 -13.19 -3.17
C GLY A 43 -7.07 -13.63 -1.71
N PRO A 44 -7.48 -14.87 -1.35
CA PRO A 44 -7.37 -15.38 0.02
C PRO A 44 -5.94 -15.46 0.53
N ASP A 45 -4.96 -15.54 -0.38
CA ASP A 45 -3.53 -15.63 -0.07
C ASP A 45 -2.81 -14.28 -0.12
N ALA A 46 -3.54 -13.19 -0.43
CA ALA A 46 -2.96 -11.86 -0.49
C ALA A 46 -2.34 -11.48 0.86
N LYS A 47 -1.14 -10.91 0.80
CA LYS A 47 -0.44 -10.32 1.94
C LYS A 47 -0.84 -8.87 2.14
N TRP A 48 -0.99 -8.46 3.38
CA TRP A 48 -1.52 -7.15 3.73
C TRP A 48 -0.51 -6.34 4.53
N ILE A 49 -0.18 -5.17 4.01
CA ILE A 49 0.59 -4.13 4.69
C ILE A 49 -0.35 -2.98 5.00
N ARG A 50 -0.34 -2.47 6.23
CA ARG A 50 -1.06 -1.24 6.59
C ARG A 50 -0.11 -0.20 7.14
N ILE A 51 -0.16 1.01 6.57
CA ILE A 51 0.54 2.19 7.07
C ILE A 51 -0.52 3.10 7.69
N ASP A 52 -0.40 3.32 9.00
CA ASP A 52 -1.35 4.11 9.78
C ASP A 52 -0.62 4.89 10.88
N PRO A 53 -0.93 6.18 11.12
CA PRO A 53 -0.40 6.90 12.27
C PRO A 53 -0.88 6.36 13.62
N ASP A 54 -2.04 5.69 13.69
CA ASP A 54 -2.57 5.10 14.91
C ASP A 54 -2.35 3.58 14.93
N ALA A 55 -1.48 3.14 15.84
CA ALA A 55 -1.19 1.71 16.02
C ALA A 55 -2.42 0.88 16.38
N THR A 56 -3.44 1.49 17.01
CA THR A 56 -4.64 0.78 17.45
C THR A 56 -5.60 0.42 16.31
N ASP A 57 -5.47 1.06 15.15
CA ASP A 57 -6.26 0.76 13.96
C ASP A 57 -5.62 -0.32 13.07
N ILE A 58 -4.35 -0.65 13.29
CA ILE A 58 -3.66 -1.73 12.57
C ILE A 58 -4.23 -3.08 13.02
N GLY A 59 -4.77 -3.85 12.07
CA GLY A 59 -5.30 -5.19 12.33
C GLY A 59 -6.68 -5.24 13.00
N ARG A 60 -7.34 -4.08 13.19
CA ARG A 60 -8.61 -3.97 13.93
C ARG A 60 -9.79 -4.68 13.25
N ASN A 61 -9.90 -4.60 11.92
CA ASN A 61 -11.06 -5.09 11.15
C ASN A 61 -10.71 -6.19 10.14
N VAL A 62 -9.47 -6.21 9.65
CA VAL A 62 -8.95 -7.19 8.71
C VAL A 62 -7.56 -7.64 9.19
N PRO A 63 -7.17 -8.90 9.00
CA PRO A 63 -5.81 -9.36 9.28
C PRO A 63 -4.80 -8.52 8.50
N ILE A 64 -3.73 -8.07 9.18
CA ILE A 64 -2.62 -7.34 8.59
C ILE A 64 -1.34 -8.15 8.87
N ASP A 65 -0.63 -8.56 7.83
CA ASP A 65 0.64 -9.29 7.96
C ASP A 65 1.77 -8.37 8.45
N LEU A 66 1.77 -7.09 8.04
CA LEU A 66 2.76 -6.10 8.46
C LEU A 66 2.12 -4.73 8.72
N GLY A 67 2.18 -4.29 9.97
CA GLY A 67 1.80 -2.94 10.39
C GLY A 67 2.99 -1.98 10.43
N ILE A 68 2.82 -0.78 9.87
CA ILE A 68 3.81 0.30 9.91
C ILE A 68 3.15 1.53 10.56
N VAL A 69 3.62 1.90 11.76
CA VAL A 69 3.14 3.09 12.46
C VAL A 69 3.87 4.32 11.92
N SER A 70 3.22 5.09 11.06
CA SER A 70 3.81 6.26 10.40
C SER A 70 2.74 7.12 9.74
N SER A 71 3.05 8.41 9.49
CA SER A 71 2.35 9.15 8.45
C SER A 71 2.67 8.57 7.06
N GLU A 72 1.73 8.66 6.13
CA GLU A 72 1.87 8.16 4.76
C GLU A 72 2.99 8.88 4.03
N LYS A 73 3.14 10.18 4.27
CA LYS A 73 4.22 10.98 3.69
C LYS A 73 5.59 10.43 4.08
N ALA A 74 5.84 10.25 5.38
CA ALA A 74 7.13 9.77 5.86
C ALA A 74 7.41 8.33 5.36
N ALA A 75 6.38 7.47 5.33
CA ALA A 75 6.51 6.12 4.81
C ALA A 75 6.84 6.09 3.31
N LEU A 76 6.17 6.91 2.49
CA LEU A 76 6.44 7.03 1.06
C LEU A 76 7.83 7.60 0.78
N GLU A 77 8.28 8.60 1.55
CA GLU A 77 9.62 9.15 1.42
C GLU A 77 10.69 8.09 1.73
N ALA A 78 10.52 7.34 2.81
CA ALA A 78 11.41 6.23 3.16
C ALA A 78 11.42 5.13 2.07
N LEU A 79 10.25 4.76 1.55
CA LEU A 79 10.14 3.76 0.48
C LEU A 79 10.83 4.23 -0.80
N LYS A 80 10.67 5.50 -1.18
CA LYS A 80 11.36 6.10 -2.32
C LYS A 80 12.88 6.05 -2.15
N MET A 81 13.40 6.41 -0.97
CA MET A 81 14.83 6.38 -0.69
C MET A 81 15.41 4.96 -0.79
N LEU A 82 14.72 3.97 -0.20
CA LEU A 82 15.08 2.55 -0.29
C LEU A 82 15.11 2.09 -1.76
N TYR A 83 14.06 2.36 -2.52
CA TYR A 83 13.98 1.99 -3.94
C TYR A 83 15.13 2.58 -4.75
N GLN A 84 15.46 3.85 -4.53
CA GLN A 84 16.59 4.51 -5.20
C GLN A 84 17.93 3.88 -4.84
N SER A 85 18.14 3.48 -3.58
CA SER A 85 19.36 2.81 -3.14
C SER A 85 19.54 1.40 -3.70
N VAL A 86 18.43 0.72 -4.02
CA VAL A 86 18.44 -0.64 -4.58
C VAL A 86 18.70 -0.62 -6.10
N LEU A 87 18.18 0.38 -6.81
CA LEU A 87 18.34 0.47 -8.27
C LEU A 87 19.59 1.24 -8.73
N VAL A 88 20.16 2.07 -7.87
CA VAL A 88 21.46 2.71 -8.13
C VAL A 88 22.45 2.15 -7.11
N PRO A 89 23.10 1.00 -7.39
CA PRO A 89 24.25 0.60 -6.60
C PRO A 89 25.22 1.77 -6.65
N SER A 90 25.61 2.28 -5.48
CA SER A 90 26.62 3.32 -5.34
C SER A 90 27.79 2.98 -6.26
N GLY A 91 27.88 3.70 -7.39
CA GLY A 91 28.93 3.52 -8.37
C GLY A 91 30.26 3.61 -7.64
N GLY A 92 31.08 2.58 -7.79
CA GLY A 92 32.41 2.52 -7.20
C GLY A 92 33.17 3.79 -7.53
N MET A 93 33.55 4.54 -6.49
CA MET A 93 34.54 5.58 -6.63
C MET A 93 35.91 4.88 -6.77
N ASN A 94 36.42 4.89 -8.01
CA ASN A 94 37.85 4.80 -8.27
C ASN A 94 38.42 6.21 -8.30
#